data_AF-A0A7S4CD92-F1
#
_entry.id   AF-A0A7S4CD92-F1
#
_cell.length_a   1.000
_cell.length_b   1.000
_cell.length_c   1.000
_cell.angle_alpha   90.00
_cell.angle_beta   90.00
_cell.angle_gamma   90.00
#
_symmetry.space_group_name_H-M   'P 1'
#
loop_
_entity.id
_entity.type
_entity.pdbx_description
1 polymer ?
#
loop_
_entity_poly.entity_id
_entity_poly.type
_entity_poly.pdbx_seq_one_letter_code
_entity_poly.pdbx_strand_id
1 'polypeptide(L)'
;TLVHRDHKDRFCLHEDTASGKWQIRANLGHSFDVPELALDPFDPQDTSVLVHVTFRKYWELIKVQGLRKMQRAHVHFALEHPGHVFPGAKADGDVVIYLNVAK
;
A
#
# COMPACT_ATOMS: atom_id res chain seq x y z
N THR A 1 -14.58 13.84 -9.38
CA THR A 1 -14.76 13.79 -7.90
C THR A 1 -13.38 13.68 -7.26
N LEU A 2 -13.26 13.83 -5.94
CA LEU A 2 -11.98 13.63 -5.23
C LEU A 2 -11.42 12.22 -5.49
N VAL A 3 -12.30 11.22 -5.55
CA VAL A 3 -11.94 9.83 -5.86
C VAL A 3 -11.26 9.69 -7.22
N HIS A 4 -11.84 10.24 -8.30
CA HIS A 4 -11.24 10.15 -9.65
C HIS A 4 -9.94 10.94 -9.84
N ARG A 5 -9.55 11.79 -8.89
CA ARG A 5 -8.30 12.56 -8.95
C ARG A 5 -7.22 11.97 -8.04
N ASP A 6 -7.50 10.85 -7.36
CA ASP A 6 -6.55 10.20 -6.47
C ASP A 6 -5.59 9.31 -7.26
N HIS A 7 -4.37 9.78 -7.48
CA HIS A 7 -3.34 9.05 -8.23
C HIS A 7 -2.76 7.82 -7.49
N LYS A 8 -3.22 7.53 -6.28
CA LYS A 8 -2.76 6.40 -5.46
C LYS A 8 -3.84 5.33 -5.29
N ASP A 9 -4.98 5.47 -5.99
CA ASP A 9 -6.15 4.60 -5.87
C ASP A 9 -6.53 4.27 -4.42
N ARG A 10 -6.55 5.30 -3.56
CA ARG A 10 -6.86 5.18 -2.13
C ARG A 10 -8.30 4.82 -1.86
N PHE A 11 -9.20 5.19 -2.77
CA PHE A 11 -10.65 5.08 -2.57
C PHE A 11 -11.33 4.44 -3.78
N CYS A 12 -12.36 3.65 -3.52
CA CYS A 12 -13.27 3.13 -4.53
C CYS A 12 -14.70 3.57 -4.25
N LEU A 13 -15.43 3.92 -5.32
CA LEU A 13 -16.87 4.13 -5.28
C LEU A 13 -17.59 2.88 -5.78
N HIS A 14 -18.69 2.55 -5.13
CA HIS A 14 -19.56 1.44 -5.50
C HIS A 14 -21.01 1.92 -5.47
N GLU A 15 -21.76 1.68 -6.53
CA GLU A 15 -23.20 1.95 -6.56
C GLU A 15 -23.93 0.71 -6.09
N ASP A 16 -24.64 0.81 -4.96
CA ASP A 16 -25.51 -0.26 -4.50
C ASP A 16 -26.76 -0.30 -5.38
N THR A 17 -26.84 -1.31 -6.25
CA THR A 17 -27.93 -1.47 -7.23
C THR A 17 -29.29 -1.72 -6.57
N ALA A 18 -29.33 -2.20 -5.32
CA ALA A 18 -30.58 -2.43 -4.61
C ALA A 18 -31.18 -1.12 -4.07
N SER A 19 -30.35 -0.19 -3.61
CA SER A 19 -30.80 1.09 -3.04
C SER A 19 -30.62 2.30 -3.95
N GLY A 20 -29.84 2.17 -5.04
CA GLY A 20 -29.43 3.25 -5.94
C GLY A 20 -28.48 4.27 -5.29
N LYS A 21 -27.86 3.92 -4.14
CA LYS A 21 -26.99 4.84 -3.40
C LYS A 21 -25.52 4.54 -3.65
N TRP A 22 -24.74 5.61 -3.72
CA TRP A 22 -23.29 5.53 -3.78
C TRP A 22 -22.69 5.25 -2.40
N GLN A 23 -21.75 4.30 -2.37
CA GLN A 23 -20.90 3.94 -1.25
C GLN A 23 -19.45 4.26 -1.60
N ILE A 24 -18.65 4.55 -0.58
CA ILE A 24 -17.21 4.77 -0.71
C ILE A 24 -16.47 3.89 0.30
N ARG A 25 -15.33 3.34 -0.11
CA ARG A 25 -14.40 2.63 0.76
C ARG A 25 -12.97 3.12 0.58
N ALA A 26 -12.14 2.93 1.60
CA ALA A 26 -10.70 2.94 1.43
C ALA A 26 -10.23 1.57 0.91
N ASN A 27 -9.21 1.58 0.05
CA ASN A 27 -8.67 0.35 -0.54
C ASN A 27 -7.61 -0.29 0.36
N LEU A 28 -6.75 0.53 0.97
CA LEU A 28 -5.66 0.10 1.85
C LEU A 28 -5.48 1.06 3.02
N GLY A 29 -4.72 0.64 4.04
CA GLY A 29 -4.33 1.50 5.16
C GLY A 29 -5.27 1.47 6.35
N HIS A 30 -6.12 0.45 6.49
CA HIS A 30 -6.94 0.28 7.68
C HIS A 30 -6.05 0.10 8.93
N SER A 31 -6.51 0.65 10.05
CA SER A 31 -5.95 0.46 11.40
C SER A 31 -6.92 -0.26 12.33
N PHE A 32 -7.98 -0.82 11.76
CA PHE A 32 -9.01 -1.61 12.41
C PHE A 32 -9.27 -2.83 11.53
N ASP A 33 -9.93 -3.84 12.11
CA ASP A 33 -10.23 -5.08 11.40
C ASP A 33 -11.33 -4.86 10.35
N VAL A 34 -11.08 -5.32 9.13
CA VAL A 34 -12.03 -5.24 8.01
C VAL A 34 -12.31 -6.67 7.56
N PRO A 35 -13.52 -7.21 7.84
CA PRO A 35 -13.83 -8.63 7.62
C PRO A 35 -13.64 -9.08 6.17
N GLU A 36 -13.97 -8.20 5.22
CA GLU A 36 -13.91 -8.48 3.78
C GLU A 36 -13.06 -7.43 3.09
N LEU A 37 -11.75 -7.65 3.09
CA LEU A 37 -10.83 -6.90 2.24
C LEU A 37 -11.03 -7.34 0.79
N ALA A 38 -11.68 -6.48 0.00
CA ALA A 38 -11.75 -6.63 -1.45
C ALA A 38 -10.38 -6.26 -2.07
N LEU A 39 -9.41 -7.15 -1.87
CA LEU A 39 -8.05 -7.14 -2.42
C LEU A 39 -7.79 -8.44 -3.17
N ASP A 40 -7.09 -8.33 -4.29
CA ASP A 40 -6.59 -9.50 -5.00
C ASP A 40 -5.29 -10.00 -4.35
N PRO A 41 -5.13 -11.33 -4.17
CA PRO A 41 -3.88 -11.88 -3.65
C PRO A 41 -2.74 -11.65 -4.66
N PHE A 42 -1.57 -11.28 -4.15
CA PHE A 42 -0.35 -11.18 -4.95
C PHE A 42 0.24 -12.57 -5.18
N ASP A 43 0.58 -12.90 -6.44
CA ASP A 43 1.24 -14.16 -6.79
C ASP A 43 2.75 -14.05 -6.53
N PRO A 44 3.36 -14.90 -5.67
CA PRO A 44 4.81 -14.90 -5.46
C PRO A 44 5.65 -15.19 -6.72
N GLN A 45 5.05 -15.72 -7.79
CA GLN A 45 5.71 -15.90 -9.09
C GLN A 45 5.75 -14.63 -9.93
N ASP A 46 5.04 -13.57 -9.51
CA ASP A 46 5.09 -12.27 -10.15
C ASP A 46 6.53 -11.72 -10.07
N THR A 47 7.08 -11.35 -11.23
CA THR A 47 8.44 -10.82 -11.36
C THR A 47 8.53 -9.34 -10.97
N SER A 48 7.41 -8.73 -10.59
CA SER A 48 7.34 -7.37 -10.09
C SER A 48 8.19 -7.19 -8.84
N VAL A 49 9.02 -6.15 -8.84
CA VAL A 49 9.82 -5.78 -7.69
C VAL A 49 8.96 -5.01 -6.72
N LEU A 50 8.79 -5.50 -5.49
CA LEU A 50 8.11 -4.78 -4.42
C LEU A 50 9.10 -3.96 -3.59
N VAL A 51 8.70 -2.75 -3.23
CA VAL A 51 9.49 -1.87 -2.37
C VAL A 51 8.69 -1.36 -1.17
N HIS A 52 9.41 -1.06 -0.10
CA HIS A 52 8.92 -0.31 1.06
C HIS A 52 9.73 0.97 1.23
N VAL A 53 9.05 2.11 1.35
CA VAL A 53 9.69 3.41 1.58
C VAL A 53 9.57 3.76 3.06
N THR A 54 10.68 4.18 3.67
CA THR A 54 10.73 4.56 5.08
C THR A 54 11.71 5.71 5.30
N PHE A 55 11.73 6.24 6.52
CA PHE A 55 12.68 7.28 6.92
C PHE A 55 13.94 6.68 7.54
N ARG A 56 15.09 7.32 7.30
CA ARG A 56 16.41 6.91 7.79
C ARG A 56 16.45 6.67 9.30
N LYS A 57 15.69 7.45 10.07
CA LYS A 57 15.58 7.29 11.53
C LYS A 57 15.00 5.95 11.98
N TYR A 58 14.24 5.27 11.11
CA TYR A 58 13.67 3.94 11.40
C TYR A 58 14.51 2.79 10.88
N TRP A 59 15.52 3.06 10.04
CA TRP A 59 16.32 2.03 9.37
C TRP A 59 17.02 1.10 10.35
N GLU A 60 17.66 1.65 11.39
CA GLU A 60 18.38 0.85 12.39
C GLU A 60 17.43 -0.12 13.11
N LEU A 61 16.21 0.34 13.43
CA LEU A 61 15.20 -0.51 14.06
C LEU A 61 14.71 -1.61 13.11
N ILE A 62 14.43 -1.26 11.85
CA ILE A 62 13.93 -2.21 10.82
C ILE A 62 14.96 -3.32 10.56
N LYS A 63 16.26 -3.02 10.55
CA LYS A 63 17.31 -4.05 10.40
C LYS A 63 17.26 -5.11 11.50
N VAL A 64 16.90 -4.73 12.71
CA VAL A 64 16.89 -5.63 13.87
C VAL A 64 15.57 -6.40 13.96
N GLN A 65 14.43 -5.74 13.77
CA GLN A 65 13.12 -6.35 14.05
C GLN A 65 12.32 -6.75 12.79
N GLY A 66 12.83 -6.44 11.60
CA GLY A 66 12.10 -6.52 10.35
C GLY A 66 11.08 -5.39 10.16
N LEU A 67 10.38 -5.42 9.03
CA LEU A 67 9.24 -4.55 8.78
C LEU A 67 8.05 -4.97 9.66
N ARG A 68 7.33 -3.99 10.20
CA ARG A 68 6.15 -4.22 11.03
C ARG A 68 4.98 -3.38 10.54
N LYS A 69 3.76 -3.91 10.66
CA LYS A 69 2.51 -3.21 10.32
C LYS A 69 2.26 -1.97 11.18
N MET A 70 2.90 -1.91 12.35
CA MET A 70 2.67 -0.87 13.36
C MET A 70 1.17 -0.80 13.70
N GLN A 71 0.55 0.38 13.56
CA GLN A 71 -0.88 0.57 13.81
C GLN A 71 -1.78 0.13 12.64
N ARG A 72 -1.22 -0.26 11.50
CA ARG A 72 -2.00 -0.74 10.34
C ARG A 72 -2.34 -2.22 10.46
N ALA A 73 -3.30 -2.66 9.64
CA ALA A 73 -3.65 -4.07 9.47
C ALA A 73 -2.55 -4.86 8.74
N HIS A 74 -1.87 -4.25 7.76
CA HIS A 74 -0.83 -4.90 6.95
C HIS A 74 0.40 -4.00 6.77
N VAL A 75 1.55 -4.61 6.44
CA VAL A 75 2.70 -3.87 5.90
C VAL A 75 2.39 -3.51 4.45
N HIS A 76 2.60 -2.25 4.08
CA HIS A 76 2.33 -1.79 2.73
C HIS A 76 3.59 -1.81 1.88
N PHE A 77 3.44 -2.32 0.66
CA PHE A 77 4.45 -2.31 -0.38
C PHE A 77 3.92 -1.57 -1.59
N ALA A 78 4.84 -1.16 -2.45
CA ALA A 78 4.52 -0.55 -3.73
C ALA A 78 5.34 -1.24 -4.83
N LEU A 79 4.79 -1.29 -6.05
CA LEU A 79 5.48 -1.83 -7.22
C LEU A 79 6.57 -0.87 -7.67
N GLU A 80 7.82 -1.34 -7.76
CA GLU A 80 8.87 -0.56 -8.38
C GLU A 80 8.46 -0.16 -9.80
N HIS A 81 8.65 1.12 -10.12
CA HIS A 81 8.37 1.64 -11.43
C HIS A 81 9.70 2.11 -12.05
N PRO A 82 10.26 1.39 -13.04
CA PRO A 82 11.56 1.72 -13.63
C PRO A 82 11.58 3.18 -14.13
N GLY A 83 12.58 3.95 -13.69
CA GLY A 83 12.73 5.36 -14.09
C GLY A 83 11.81 6.35 -13.37
N HIS A 84 10.90 5.88 -12.51
CA HIS A 84 10.05 6.73 -11.68
C HIS A 84 10.46 6.58 -10.22
N VAL A 85 11.16 7.58 -9.70
CA VAL A 85 11.13 7.82 -8.25
C VAL A 85 9.67 8.03 -7.92
N PHE A 86 9.07 7.16 -7.10
CA PHE A 86 7.69 7.34 -6.64
C PHE A 86 7.49 8.83 -6.33
N PRO A 87 6.54 9.53 -6.98
CA PRO A 87 6.42 10.98 -6.79
C PRO A 87 6.12 11.37 -5.33
N GLY A 88 5.75 10.40 -4.49
CA GLY A 88 5.62 10.52 -3.04
C GLY A 88 6.82 10.07 -2.21
N ALA A 89 7.87 9.44 -2.78
CA ALA A 89 9.00 8.89 -2.03
C ALA A 89 9.57 9.93 -1.06
N LYS A 90 9.91 11.15 -1.53
CA LYS A 90 10.47 12.19 -0.64
C LYS A 90 9.54 12.68 0.47
N ALA A 91 8.21 12.60 0.28
CA ALA A 91 7.25 12.92 1.33
C ALA A 91 7.04 11.75 2.29
N ASP A 92 7.19 10.53 1.79
CA ASP A 92 6.90 9.27 2.47
C ASP A 92 8.17 8.60 3.06
N GLY A 93 9.38 9.07 2.74
CA GLY A 93 10.67 8.57 3.22
C GLY A 93 11.92 8.94 2.40
N ASP A 94 13.09 8.49 2.84
CA ASP A 94 14.39 8.71 2.19
C ASP A 94 15.22 7.41 2.09
N VAL A 95 14.65 6.29 2.53
CA VAL A 95 15.22 4.94 2.42
C VAL A 95 14.24 4.06 1.66
N VAL A 96 14.73 3.37 0.63
CA VAL A 96 13.96 2.39 -0.15
C VAL A 96 14.48 0.99 0.18
N ILE A 97 13.57 0.11 0.60
CA ILE A 97 13.84 -1.28 0.94
C ILE A 97 13.24 -2.15 -0.16
N TYR A 98 14.08 -2.93 -0.84
CA TYR A 98 13.66 -3.88 -1.87
C TYR A 98 13.29 -5.21 -1.21
N LEU A 99 12.15 -5.77 -1.59
CA LEU A 99 11.69 -7.06 -1.09
C LEU A 99 12.08 -8.19 -2.04
N ASN A 100 12.59 -9.26 -1.46
CA ASN A 100 12.70 -10.54 -2.15
C ASN A 100 11.42 -11.34 -1.85
N VAL A 101 10.45 -11.28 -2.76
CA VAL A 101 9.14 -11.95 -2.60
C VAL A 101 9.19 -13.47 -2.81
N ALA A 102 10.25 -13.98 -3.43
CA ALA A 102 10.43 -15.40 -3.71
C ALA A 102 10.95 -16.21 -2.50
N LYS A 103 11.17 -15.58 -1.35
CA LYS A 103 11.69 -16.18 -0.12
C LYS A 103 10.80 -15.85 1.06
#